data_AF-A0A6P0GC22-F1
#
_entry.id   AF-A0A6P0GC22-F1
#
_cell.length_a   1.000
_cell.length_b   1.000
_cell.length_c   1.000
_cell.angle_alpha   90.00
_cell.angle_beta   90.00
_cell.angle_gamma   90.00
#
_symmetry.space_group_name_H-M   'P 1'
#
loop_
_entity.id
_entity.type
_entity.pdbx_description
1 polymer ?
#
loop_
_entity_poly.entity_id
_entity_poly.type
_entity_poly.pdbx_seq_one_letter_code
_entity_poly.pdbx_strand_id
1 'polypeptide(L)'
;MRVLLVDAANVVGARPDGWWRDRAGATGRLLRRLAAPLTGDDVPAVDEVVVVVEGAARDVPAPDGVRLVRAPGSGDDALAAEAAALAAAGRAVVAVTADRGLRARLPAGTDVRGPGWLLNVLDRMAGNRPG
;
A
#
# COMPACT_ATOMS: atom_id res chain seq x y z
N MET A 1 -6.52 16.47 1.93
CA MET A 1 -6.43 15.10 2.45
C MET A 1 -5.42 14.30 1.62
N ARG A 2 -4.47 13.64 2.28
CA ARG A 2 -3.41 12.81 1.68
C ARG A 2 -3.77 11.33 1.78
N VAL A 3 -3.56 10.60 0.69
CA VAL A 3 -3.84 9.18 0.57
C VAL A 3 -2.54 8.42 0.38
N LEU A 4 -2.33 7.39 1.21
CA LEU A 4 -1.30 6.39 0.96
C LEU A 4 -1.90 5.30 0.07
N LEU A 5 -1.42 5.18 -1.16
CA LEU A 5 -1.87 4.18 -2.13
C LEU A 5 -0.82 3.08 -2.25
N VAL A 6 -1.14 1.88 -1.78
CA VAL A 6 -0.17 0.79 -1.62
C VAL A 6 -0.42 -0.33 -2.63
N ASP A 7 0.63 -0.73 -3.33
CA ASP A 7 0.66 -2.00 -4.07
C ASP A 7 0.92 -3.16 -3.10
N ALA A 8 -0.10 -3.97 -2.81
CA ALA A 8 0.06 -5.06 -1.86
C ALA A 8 1.02 -6.15 -2.37
N ALA A 9 0.96 -6.50 -3.65
CA ALA A 9 1.76 -7.56 -4.22
C ALA A 9 3.25 -7.18 -4.23
N ASN A 10 3.54 -5.93 -4.59
CA ASN A 10 4.91 -5.42 -4.57
C ASN A 10 5.47 -5.29 -3.15
N VAL A 11 4.65 -4.87 -2.17
CA VAL A 11 5.09 -4.76 -0.78
C VAL A 11 5.32 -6.12 -0.13
N VAL A 12 4.39 -7.06 -0.32
CA VAL A 12 4.54 -8.44 0.17
C VAL A 12 5.74 -9.11 -0.51
N GLY A 13 5.89 -8.94 -1.83
CA GLY A 13 6.99 -9.52 -2.61
C GLY A 13 8.37 -8.96 -2.27
N ALA A 14 8.46 -7.81 -1.60
CA ALA A 14 9.73 -7.19 -1.23
C ALA A 14 10.48 -7.91 -0.11
N ARG A 15 9.83 -8.83 0.63
CA ARG A 15 10.49 -9.64 1.66
C ARG A 15 10.42 -11.13 1.34
N PRO A 16 11.53 -11.88 1.45
CA PRO A 16 11.54 -13.33 1.26
C PRO A 16 11.05 -14.05 2.54
N ASP A 17 9.81 -13.80 2.96
CA ASP A 17 9.23 -14.33 4.20
C ASP A 17 8.40 -15.62 4.00
N GLY A 18 8.44 -16.20 2.80
CA GLY A 18 7.61 -17.37 2.47
C GLY A 18 6.25 -17.04 1.86
N TRP A 19 5.93 -15.78 1.55
CA TRP A 19 4.63 -15.33 1.02
C TRP A 19 4.09 -16.14 -0.17
N TRP A 20 4.94 -16.75 -0.99
CA TRP A 20 4.51 -17.56 -2.13
C TRP A 20 3.70 -18.79 -1.73
N ARG A 21 3.87 -19.29 -0.50
CA ARG A 21 3.11 -20.42 0.05
C ARG A 21 1.70 -20.02 0.52
N ASP A 22 1.53 -18.78 0.93
CA ASP A 22 0.27 -18.24 1.46
C ASP A 22 0.18 -16.74 1.17
N ARG A 23 -0.23 -16.42 -0.06
CA ARG A 23 -0.34 -15.03 -0.53
C ARG A 23 -1.40 -14.26 0.23
N ALA A 24 -2.57 -14.87 0.41
CA ALA A 24 -3.69 -14.25 1.10
C ALA A 24 -3.35 -13.94 2.57
N GLY A 25 -2.70 -14.87 3.28
CA GLY A 25 -2.26 -14.63 4.65
C GLY A 25 -1.15 -13.59 4.75
N ALA A 26 -0.21 -13.54 3.80
CA ALA A 26 0.81 -12.51 3.75
C ALA A 26 0.21 -11.10 3.54
N THR A 27 -0.70 -10.94 2.59
CA THR A 27 -1.44 -9.70 2.39
C THR A 27 -2.29 -9.35 3.61
N GLY A 28 -2.99 -10.31 4.21
CA GLY A 28 -3.78 -10.08 5.43
C GLY A 28 -2.92 -9.59 6.62
N ARG A 29 -1.68 -10.07 6.76
CA ARG A 29 -0.72 -9.56 7.76
C ARG A 29 -0.33 -8.11 7.46
N LEU A 30 -0.05 -7.76 6.20
CA LEU A 30 0.24 -6.39 5.78
C LEU A 30 -0.94 -5.46 6.12
N LEU A 31 -2.16 -5.83 5.73
CA LEU A 31 -3.37 -5.03 5.96
C LEU A 31 -3.61 -4.75 7.45
N ARG A 32 -3.45 -5.75 8.32
CA ARG A 32 -3.58 -5.56 9.78
C ARG A 32 -2.58 -4.56 10.35
N ARG A 33 -1.37 -4.48 9.76
CA ARG A 33 -0.37 -3.49 10.18
C ARG A 33 -0.72 -2.08 9.70
N LEU A 34 -1.32 -1.97 8.51
CA LEU A 34 -1.77 -0.72 7.90
C LEU A 34 -3.07 -0.15 8.50
N ALA A 35 -3.82 -0.95 9.26
CA ALA A 35 -5.03 -0.51 9.94
C ALA A 35 -4.77 0.49 11.08
N ALA A 36 -3.53 0.54 11.60
CA ALA A 36 -3.12 1.56 12.54
C ALA A 36 -2.60 2.80 11.79
N PRO A 37 -2.89 4.03 12.28
CA PRO A 37 -2.32 5.24 11.71
C PRO A 37 -0.79 5.17 11.63
N LEU A 38 -0.22 5.51 10.48
CA LEU A 38 1.23 5.53 10.32
C LEU A 38 1.85 6.67 11.12
N THR A 39 2.93 6.37 11.86
CA THR A 39 3.61 7.35 12.72
C THR A 39 5.13 7.31 12.52
N GLY A 40 5.77 8.46 12.76
CA GLY A 40 7.20 8.68 12.61
C GLY A 40 7.51 10.03 11.97
N ASP A 41 8.64 10.65 12.32
CA ASP A 41 8.99 12.01 11.87
C ASP A 41 9.21 12.10 10.34
N ASP A 42 9.57 10.98 9.72
CA ASP A 42 9.78 10.83 8.27
C ASP A 42 8.52 10.33 7.52
N VAL A 43 7.39 10.21 8.20
CA VAL A 43 6.13 9.74 7.64
C VAL A 43 5.25 10.96 7.33
N PRO A 44 4.82 11.16 6.07
CA PRO A 44 3.89 12.24 5.78
C PRO A 44 2.57 12.01 6.52
N ALA A 45 1.89 13.07 6.95
CA ALA A 45 0.55 12.95 7.51
C ALA A 45 -0.40 12.34 6.45
N VAL A 46 -0.85 11.12 6.71
CA VAL A 46 -1.76 10.32 5.86
C VAL A 46 -3.14 10.33 6.50
N ASP A 47 -4.15 10.74 5.73
CA ASP A 47 -5.55 10.78 6.20
C ASP A 47 -6.30 9.48 5.84
N GLU A 48 -5.87 8.78 4.79
CA GLU A 48 -6.53 7.57 4.28
C GLU A 48 -5.49 6.58 3.74
N VAL A 49 -5.69 5.29 4.03
CA VAL A 49 -4.89 4.20 3.46
C VAL A 49 -5.74 3.42 2.46
N VAL A 50 -5.24 3.34 1.24
CA VAL A 50 -5.84 2.59 0.14
C VAL A 50 -4.86 1.53 -0.32
N VAL A 51 -5.31 0.28 -0.41
CA VAL A 51 -4.45 -0.84 -0.78
C VAL A 51 -5.03 -1.56 -1.98
N VAL A 52 -4.22 -1.68 -3.04
CA VAL A 52 -4.54 -2.45 -4.24
C VAL A 52 -4.16 -3.91 -4.00
N VAL A 53 -5.14 -4.80 -4.15
CA VAL A 53 -4.96 -6.26 -4.03
C VAL A 53 -5.36 -6.93 -5.33
N GLU A 54 -4.62 -7.98 -5.70
CA GLU A 54 -4.82 -8.73 -6.95
C GLU A 54 -4.70 -10.25 -6.72
N GLY A 55 -5.08 -11.02 -7.75
CA GLY A 55 -4.89 -12.47 -7.79
C GLY A 55 -5.45 -13.21 -6.58
N ALA A 56 -4.65 -14.11 -6.00
CA ALA A 56 -5.04 -14.95 -4.86
C ALA A 56 -5.29 -14.16 -3.56
N ALA A 57 -4.81 -12.91 -3.47
CA ALA A 57 -5.06 -12.03 -2.34
C ALA A 57 -6.27 -11.11 -2.56
N ARG A 58 -6.92 -11.17 -3.73
CA ARG A 58 -8.03 -10.27 -4.07
C ARG A 58 -9.22 -10.41 -3.13
N ASP A 59 -9.42 -11.54 -2.47
CA ASP A 59 -10.60 -11.80 -1.63
C ASP A 59 -10.33 -11.62 -0.12
N VAL A 60 -9.17 -11.07 0.27
CA VAL A 60 -8.88 -10.76 1.67
C VAL A 60 -9.89 -9.73 2.22
N PRO A 61 -10.34 -9.88 3.48
CA PRO A 61 -11.22 -8.89 4.09
C PRO A 61 -10.46 -7.57 4.33
N ALA A 62 -11.16 -6.46 4.15
CA ALA A 62 -10.64 -5.14 4.51
C ALA A 62 -10.74 -4.96 6.04
N PRO A 63 -9.65 -4.64 6.75
CA PRO A 63 -9.74 -4.19 8.13
C PRO A 63 -10.27 -2.75 8.20
N ASP A 64 -10.80 -2.36 9.35
CA ASP A 64 -11.19 -0.97 9.60
C ASP A 64 -10.00 -0.02 9.38
N GLY A 65 -10.27 1.15 8.81
CA GLY A 65 -9.25 2.15 8.49
C GLY A 65 -8.47 1.89 7.20
N VAL A 66 -8.73 0.79 6.48
CA VAL A 66 -8.10 0.50 5.18
C VAL A 66 -9.15 0.29 4.10
N ARG A 67 -9.07 1.07 3.02
CA ARG A 67 -9.88 0.84 1.81
C ARG A 67 -9.16 -0.11 0.88
N LEU A 68 -9.85 -1.13 0.39
CA LEU A 68 -9.31 -2.04 -0.62
C LEU A 68 -9.77 -1.65 -2.02
N VAL A 69 -8.84 -1.66 -2.98
CA VAL A 69 -9.10 -1.67 -4.41
C VAL A 69 -8.79 -3.07 -4.91
N ARG A 70 -9.82 -3.81 -5.33
CA ARG A 70 -9.67 -5.19 -5.82
C ARG A 70 -9.45 -5.18 -7.32
N ALA A 71 -8.21 -5.40 -7.75
CA ALA A 71 -7.88 -5.44 -9.17
C ALA A 71 -8.51 -6.68 -9.84
N PRO A 72 -9.35 -6.52 -10.87
CA PRO A 72 -9.92 -7.65 -11.60
C PRO A 72 -8.88 -8.35 -12.49
N GLY A 73 -7.86 -7.61 -12.92
CA GLY A 73 -6.73 -8.09 -13.71
C GLY A 73 -5.41 -7.68 -13.06
N SER A 74 -4.71 -6.73 -13.68
CA SER A 74 -3.41 -6.23 -13.23
C SER A 74 -3.54 -5.26 -12.05
N GLY A 75 -2.78 -5.51 -10.97
CA GLY A 75 -2.59 -4.58 -9.87
C GLY A 75 -2.03 -3.23 -10.31
N ASP A 76 -1.09 -3.22 -11.26
CA ASP A 76 -0.49 -1.99 -11.79
C ASP A 76 -1.52 -1.08 -12.46
N ASP A 77 -2.41 -1.68 -13.25
CA ASP A 77 -3.45 -0.93 -13.96
C ASP A 77 -4.45 -0.34 -12.96
N ALA A 78 -4.86 -1.14 -11.97
CA ALA A 78 -5.76 -0.68 -10.92
C ALA A 78 -5.12 0.43 -10.07
N LEU A 79 -3.83 0.33 -9.75
CA LEU A 79 -3.12 1.34 -8.97
C LEU A 79 -2.98 2.65 -9.76
N ALA A 80 -2.58 2.60 -11.02
CA ALA A 80 -2.48 3.78 -11.85
C ALA A 80 -3.86 4.47 -12.03
N ALA A 81 -4.92 3.69 -12.26
CA ALA A 81 -6.27 4.21 -12.38
C ALA A 81 -6.76 4.87 -11.08
N GLU A 82 -6.53 4.23 -9.94
CA GLU A 82 -6.89 4.78 -8.63
C GLU A 82 -6.10 6.06 -8.31
N ALA A 83 -4.79 6.08 -8.59
CA ALA A 83 -3.96 7.27 -8.41
C ALA A 83 -4.50 8.46 -9.24
N ALA A 84 -4.88 8.21 -10.50
CA ALA A 84 -5.45 9.22 -11.38
C ALA A 84 -6.80 9.73 -10.85
N ALA A 85 -7.68 8.84 -10.39
CA ALA A 85 -8.98 9.21 -9.82
C ALA A 85 -8.82 10.08 -8.56
N LEU A 86 -7.93 9.69 -7.66
CA LEU A 86 -7.62 10.45 -6.44
C LEU A 86 -7.03 11.83 -6.76
N ALA A 87 -6.10 11.91 -7.71
CA ALA A 87 -5.51 13.17 -8.14
C ALA A 87 -6.56 14.10 -8.79
N ALA A 88 -7.44 13.57 -9.64
CA ALA A 88 -8.54 14.32 -10.25
C ALA A 88 -9.53 14.85 -9.19
N ALA A 89 -9.68 14.16 -8.07
CA ALA A 89 -10.44 14.61 -6.91
C ALA A 89 -9.67 15.59 -5.99
N GLY A 90 -8.48 16.07 -6.40
CA GLY A 90 -7.67 17.02 -5.63
C GLY A 90 -6.99 16.42 -4.40
N ARG A 91 -6.85 15.09 -4.32
CA ARG A 91 -6.19 14.40 -3.21
C ARG A 91 -4.69 14.29 -3.48
N ALA A 92 -3.87 14.54 -2.45
CA ALA A 92 -2.43 14.30 -2.54
C ALA A 92 -2.17 12.80 -2.40
N VAL A 93 -1.44 12.19 -3.34
CA VAL A 93 -1.18 10.74 -3.35
C VAL A 93 0.29 10.45 -3.03
N VAL A 94 0.50 9.51 -2.10
CA VAL A 94 1.78 8.85 -1.87
C VAL A 94 1.65 7.39 -2.31
N ALA A 95 2.19 7.05 -3.47
CA ALA A 95 2.16 5.69 -3.99
C ALA A 95 3.31 4.87 -3.43
N VAL A 96 3.04 3.63 -3.00
CA VAL A 96 4.06 2.68 -2.54
C VAL A 96 4.21 1.56 -3.55
N THR A 97 5.28 1.61 -4.35
CA THR A 97 5.66 0.58 -5.31
C THR A 97 7.13 0.72 -5.73
N ALA A 98 7.78 -0.39 -6.04
CA ALA A 98 9.12 -0.44 -6.64
C ALA A 98 9.10 -0.50 -8.17
N ASP A 99 7.93 -0.73 -8.80
CA ASP A 99 7.84 -0.96 -10.24
C ASP A 99 8.08 0.35 -11.02
N ARG A 100 9.11 0.36 -11.87
CA ARG A 100 9.49 1.55 -12.65
C ARG A 100 8.52 1.85 -13.80
N GLY A 101 7.93 0.82 -14.40
CA GLY A 101 6.93 0.97 -15.45
C GLY A 101 5.65 1.57 -14.89
N LEU A 102 5.18 1.08 -13.74
CA LEU A 102 4.04 1.64 -13.03
C LEU A 102 4.28 3.09 -12.62
N ARG A 103 5.47 3.41 -12.08
CA ARG A 103 5.82 4.79 -11.72
C ARG A 103 5.69 5.78 -12.87
N ALA A 104 6.09 5.38 -14.07
CA ALA A 104 5.97 6.22 -15.27
C ALA A 104 4.51 6.48 -15.69
N ARG A 105 3.56 5.67 -15.19
CA ARG A 105 2.12 5.77 -15.48
C ARG A 105 1.35 6.57 -14.45
N LEU A 106 1.98 6.93 -13.33
CA LEU A 106 1.34 7.71 -12.27
C LEU A 106 1.15 9.19 -12.68
N PRO A 107 0.13 9.88 -12.16
CA PRO A 107 -0.03 11.31 -12.38
C PRO A 107 1.22 12.10 -11.98
N ALA A 108 1.52 13.16 -12.72
CA ALA A 108 2.60 14.07 -12.38
C ALA A 108 2.44 14.64 -10.96
N GLY A 109 3.54 14.70 -10.21
CA GLY A 109 3.53 15.17 -8.81
C GLY A 109 3.11 14.13 -7.77
N THR A 110 2.80 12.89 -8.17
CA THR A 110 2.62 11.78 -7.21
C THR A 110 3.92 11.51 -6.46
N ASP A 111 3.91 11.56 -5.12
CA ASP A 111 5.07 11.12 -4.32
C ASP A 111 5.14 9.60 -4.41
N VAL A 112 6.33 9.04 -4.64
CA VAL A 112 6.52 7.60 -4.77
C VAL A 112 7.54 7.14 -3.74
N ARG A 113 7.12 6.18 -2.91
CA ARG A 113 7.99 5.48 -1.96
C ARG A 113 8.12 4.01 -2.35
N GLY A 114 9.26 3.42 -2.00
CA GLY A 114 9.47 1.99 -2.20
C GLY A 114 8.87 1.15 -1.07
N PRO A 115 8.64 -0.16 -1.29
CA PRO A 115 8.22 -1.09 -0.24
C PRO A 115 9.09 -1.05 1.01
N GLY A 116 10.41 -0.94 0.84
CA GLY A 116 11.35 -0.88 1.97
C GLY A 116 11.08 0.28 2.92
N TRP A 117 10.67 1.45 2.40
CA TRP A 117 10.29 2.58 3.25
C TRP A 117 9.07 2.23 4.10
N LEU A 118 8.00 1.72 3.49
CA LEU A 118 6.77 1.38 4.20
C LEU A 118 7.02 0.29 5.24
N LEU A 119 7.76 -0.76 4.85
CA LEU A 119 8.07 -1.86 5.75
C LEU A 119 8.92 -1.41 6.95
N ASN A 120 9.86 -0.48 6.75
CA ASN A 120 10.65 0.09 7.85
C ASN A 120 9.78 0.91 8.80
N VAL A 121 8.86 1.74 8.28
CA VAL A 121 7.88 2.47 9.12
C VAL A 121 7.07 1.49 9.96
N LEU A 122 6.50 0.47 9.33
CA LEU A 122 5.68 -0.52 10.00
C LEU A 122 6.47 -1.37 11.00
N ASP A 123 7.77 -1.60 10.79
CA ASP A 123 8.63 -2.33 11.72
C ASP A 123 8.94 -1.48 12.96
N ARG A 124 9.25 -0.19 12.78
CA ARG A 124 9.46 0.75 13.89
C ARG A 124 8.21 0.88 14.77
N MET A 125 7.03 0.96 14.15
CA MET A 125 5.75 1.00 14.86
C MET A 125 5.49 -0.28 15.67
N ALA A 126 5.91 -1.45 15.17
CA ALA A 126 5.76 -2.70 15.90
C ALA A 126 6.70 -2.80 17.11
N GLY A 127 7.93 -2.28 16.98
CA GLY A 127 8.91 -2.24 18.07
C GLY A 127 8.61 -1.20 19.16
N ASN A 128 7.79 -0.18 18.87
CA ASN A 128 7.45 0.91 19.79
C ASN A 128 6.12 0.69 20.55
N ARG A 129 5.53 -0.51 20.51
CA ARG A 129 4.35 -0.80 21.33
C ARG A 129 4.78 -1.01 22.79
N PRO A 130 4.25 -0.25 23.78
CA PRO A 130 4.47 -0.60 25.17
C PRO A 130 3.89 -2.00 25.41
N GLY A 131 4.71 -2.88 25.99
CA GLY A 131 4.32 -4.23 26.38
C GLY A 131 3.34 -4.26 27.53
#